data_AF-A0A7S1TAE3-F1
#
_entry.id   AF-A0A7S1TAE3-F1
#
_cell.length_a   1.000
_cell.length_b   1.000
_cell.length_c   1.000
_cell.angle_alpha   90.00
_cell.angle_beta   90.00
_cell.angle_gamma   90.00
#
_symmetry.space_group_name_H-M   'P 1'
#
loop_
_entity.id
_entity.type
_entity.pdbx_description
1 polymer ?
#
loop_
_entity_poly.entity_id
_entity_poly.type
_entity_poly.pdbx_seq_one_letter_code
_entity_poly.pdbx_strand_id
1 'polypeptide(L)'
;KRSRKSPSCRLLQHSELASLPPAHRAPPAFTRTGVVQADSLICRARRTGWIGAVAVRVDSCEPPSCSPGPVRTIAPFRSHPKQPKPSAASTSHGTMALHAGPLARLTTLALRGPAAYRMVLRGSAWAVPGTAAEEEPLHTQEQPQHQVERPVNLDDVFAWLRWSPPAGSASGQTLARCFPGALPATVVMRRSSALLRCMDKSLTPETVLYAQSICPDEINNEKDGLASRMAACWGERGQAFPMGGLGGAPHVGTTGFTAFSQHVPDNGHILILFGPHIAIGEDGELGKFRRAGQNADTTACGAVLAAYHACLAGQLDGDDVDMSDIQQYWLRKKVHACLHDIESASEPLQELINKTYVAVEEQMLRIVHHEFGDGQLFLLGGIQINLPKPFEEHFLPLMFRVSSRANPQGKDLLPELYKSGGDVRKGINLGGAIERYLAQQDGKRRQR
;
A
#
# COMPACT_ATOMS: atom_id res chain seq x y z
N LYS A 1 -85.99 29.18 1.48
CA LYS A 1 -86.96 28.99 0.36
C LYS A 1 -86.27 28.15 -0.73
N ARG A 2 -87.00 27.21 -1.36
CA ARG A 2 -86.73 26.39 -2.58
C ARG A 2 -85.33 26.49 -3.24
N SER A 3 -84.55 25.41 -3.35
CA SER A 3 -84.60 24.36 -4.41
C SER A 3 -83.91 24.79 -5.74
N ARG A 4 -83.20 23.95 -6.54
CA ARG A 4 -83.06 22.47 -6.59
C ARG A 4 -82.00 22.10 -7.67
N LYS A 5 -81.53 20.85 -7.64
CA LYS A 5 -81.18 19.99 -8.81
C LYS A 5 -79.92 20.27 -9.67
N SER A 6 -78.96 19.35 -9.57
CA SER A 6 -78.42 18.59 -10.73
C SER A 6 -79.52 17.63 -11.29
N PRO A 7 -79.43 16.94 -12.47
CA PRO A 7 -78.32 16.01 -12.80
C PRO A 7 -78.03 15.73 -14.31
N SER A 8 -77.09 14.79 -14.55
CA SER A 8 -77.09 13.78 -15.65
C SER A 8 -76.86 14.21 -17.12
N CYS A 9 -76.46 13.35 -18.08
CA CYS A 9 -75.66 12.09 -18.14
C CYS A 9 -75.63 11.63 -19.64
N ARG A 10 -74.91 10.53 -19.96
CA ARG A 10 -74.84 9.76 -21.24
C ARG A 10 -73.79 10.25 -22.26
N LEU A 11 -73.12 9.42 -23.06
CA LEU A 11 -73.06 7.94 -23.28
C LEU A 11 -71.56 7.50 -23.21
N LEU A 12 -71.14 6.33 -22.66
CA LEU A 12 -71.31 4.92 -23.12
C LEU A 12 -70.57 4.64 -24.46
N GLN A 13 -69.73 3.59 -24.67
CA GLN A 13 -69.45 2.32 -23.96
C GLN A 13 -68.07 1.67 -24.30
N HIS A 14 -67.61 0.74 -23.44
CA HIS A 14 -66.80 -0.51 -23.58
C HIS A 14 -65.82 -0.77 -24.76
N SER A 15 -64.80 -1.65 -24.70
CA SER A 15 -64.42 -2.79 -23.82
C SER A 15 -62.88 -3.02 -23.92
N GLU A 16 -62.16 -3.94 -23.23
CA GLU A 16 -62.27 -4.79 -22.01
C GLU A 16 -60.78 -5.10 -21.60
N LEU A 17 -60.34 -5.14 -20.33
CA LEU A 17 -60.57 -6.11 -19.24
C LEU A 17 -60.15 -7.57 -19.50
N ALA A 18 -59.00 -7.96 -18.94
CA ALA A 18 -58.71 -9.34 -18.52
C ALA A 18 -57.85 -9.32 -17.24
N SER A 19 -58.41 -9.83 -16.14
CA SER A 19 -57.77 -9.93 -14.82
C SER A 19 -57.86 -11.36 -14.31
N LEU A 20 -56.78 -11.92 -13.74
CA LEU A 20 -56.80 -13.23 -13.09
C LEU A 20 -56.17 -13.20 -11.68
N PRO A 21 -56.68 -14.02 -10.72
CA PRO A 21 -56.34 -13.95 -9.29
C PRO A 21 -55.29 -15.01 -8.85
N PRO A 22 -54.83 -14.98 -7.57
CA PRO A 22 -53.87 -15.95 -7.03
C PRO A 22 -54.53 -17.16 -6.34
N ALA A 23 -53.90 -18.33 -6.40
CA ALA A 23 -54.14 -19.45 -5.47
C ALA A 23 -52.98 -20.49 -5.46
N HIS A 24 -52.70 -21.05 -4.28
CA HIS A 24 -51.75 -22.17 -4.10
C HIS A 24 -52.33 -23.52 -4.58
N ARG A 25 -51.48 -24.41 -5.16
CA ARG A 25 -51.22 -25.78 -4.64
C ARG A 25 -50.13 -26.54 -5.45
N ALA A 26 -49.57 -27.54 -4.77
CA ALA A 26 -48.37 -28.34 -5.05
C ALA A 26 -48.18 -28.96 -6.47
N PRO A 27 -46.92 -29.25 -6.87
CA PRO A 27 -46.61 -30.12 -8.01
C PRO A 27 -46.65 -31.62 -7.65
N PRO A 28 -46.86 -32.53 -8.61
CA PRO A 28 -46.80 -33.98 -8.39
C PRO A 28 -45.36 -34.50 -8.33
N ALA A 29 -45.16 -35.60 -7.61
CA ALA A 29 -43.86 -36.25 -7.45
C ALA A 29 -43.51 -37.19 -8.62
N PHE A 30 -42.23 -37.28 -8.95
CA PHE A 30 -41.60 -38.51 -9.46
C PHE A 30 -40.20 -38.69 -8.85
N THR A 31 -39.65 -39.89 -8.94
CA THR A 31 -38.93 -40.51 -7.82
C THR A 31 -37.41 -40.61 -7.92
N ARG A 32 -36.74 -40.15 -6.84
CA ARG A 32 -35.79 -40.92 -6.01
C ARG A 32 -34.47 -41.45 -6.64
N THR A 33 -33.41 -40.66 -6.53
CA THR A 33 -32.07 -41.00 -5.97
C THR A 33 -31.38 -39.68 -5.57
N GLY A 34 -30.55 -39.57 -4.52
CA GLY A 34 -30.12 -40.58 -3.55
C GLY A 34 -28.75 -40.26 -2.93
N VAL A 35 -28.51 -39.04 -2.42
CA VAL A 35 -27.26 -38.67 -1.72
C VAL A 35 -27.60 -37.99 -0.40
N VAL A 36 -27.03 -38.50 0.70
CA VAL A 36 -27.25 -38.00 2.06
C VAL A 36 -26.11 -37.06 2.45
N GLN A 37 -26.47 -35.90 2.98
CA GLN A 37 -25.55 -34.93 3.59
C GLN A 37 -25.34 -35.32 5.06
N ALA A 38 -24.08 -35.45 5.48
CA ALA A 38 -23.74 -35.85 6.85
C ALA A 38 -23.25 -34.65 7.67
N ASP A 39 -24.10 -34.16 8.58
CA ASP A 39 -23.64 -33.37 9.72
C ASP A 39 -22.84 -34.27 10.67
N SER A 40 -21.76 -33.72 11.25
CA SER A 40 -21.09 -34.37 12.37
C SER A 40 -20.75 -33.35 13.46
N LEU A 41 -21.34 -33.59 14.65
CA LEU A 41 -20.97 -32.90 15.88
C LEU A 41 -19.52 -33.26 16.25
N ILE A 42 -18.77 -32.27 16.76
CA ILE A 42 -17.54 -32.55 17.52
C ILE A 42 -17.77 -32.19 18.99
N CYS A 43 -17.90 -33.23 19.81
CA CYS A 43 -17.87 -33.12 21.27
C CYS A 43 -16.45 -32.89 21.79
N ARG A 44 -16.35 -32.19 22.94
CA ARG A 44 -15.10 -32.08 23.70
C ARG A 44 -14.81 -33.38 24.47
N ALA A 45 -13.55 -33.80 24.47
CA ALA A 45 -12.95 -34.62 25.53
C ALA A 45 -11.56 -34.07 25.89
N ARG A 46 -11.12 -34.22 27.14
CA ARG A 46 -9.91 -33.62 27.71
C ARG A 46 -9.00 -34.69 28.34
N ARG A 47 -7.68 -34.58 28.10
CA ARG A 47 -6.57 -35.27 28.81
C ARG A 47 -6.60 -36.80 28.63
N THR A 48 -5.49 -37.54 28.65
CA THR A 48 -4.15 -37.35 29.24
C THR A 48 -3.04 -37.76 28.26
N GLY A 49 -1.81 -37.29 28.44
CA GLY A 49 -0.65 -37.86 27.73
C GLY A 49 -0.12 -39.13 28.41
N TRP A 50 0.61 -39.96 27.67
CA TRP A 50 1.80 -40.72 28.10
C TRP A 50 2.51 -41.25 26.83
N ILE A 51 3.79 -41.62 26.94
CA ILE A 51 4.69 -41.89 25.81
C ILE A 51 4.57 -43.34 25.33
N GLY A 52 4.57 -43.57 24.01
CA GLY A 52 4.68 -44.91 23.43
C GLY A 52 5.02 -44.84 21.94
N ALA A 53 6.27 -45.16 21.58
CA ALA A 53 6.68 -45.31 20.18
C ALA A 53 6.17 -46.66 19.64
N VAL A 54 5.41 -46.63 18.55
CA VAL A 54 5.01 -47.83 17.80
C VAL A 54 5.50 -47.68 16.36
N ALA A 55 6.49 -48.48 15.99
CA ALA A 55 6.93 -48.60 14.61
C ALA A 55 5.89 -49.40 13.81
N VAL A 56 5.36 -48.81 12.75
CA VAL A 56 4.49 -49.51 11.79
C VAL A 56 5.33 -49.82 10.55
N ARG A 57 5.60 -51.10 10.29
CA ARG A 57 6.04 -51.55 8.97
C ARG A 57 4.90 -51.32 7.98
N VAL A 58 5.22 -50.74 6.84
CA VAL A 58 4.37 -50.78 5.65
C VAL A 58 5.12 -51.59 4.62
N ASP A 59 4.63 -52.80 4.34
CA ASP A 59 5.21 -53.66 3.32
C ASP A 59 4.90 -53.11 1.93
N SER A 60 5.91 -53.15 1.06
CA SER A 60 5.90 -52.56 -0.27
C SER A 60 5.26 -53.46 -1.32
N CYS A 61 4.32 -52.93 -2.09
CA CYS A 61 3.86 -53.53 -3.36
C CYS A 61 4.37 -52.71 -4.54
N GLU A 62 5.08 -53.36 -5.46
CA GLU A 62 5.64 -52.74 -6.67
C GLU A 62 4.59 -52.59 -7.79
N PRO A 63 4.59 -51.47 -8.55
CA PRO A 63 3.95 -51.37 -9.85
C PRO A 63 4.90 -51.78 -11.00
N PRO A 64 4.40 -52.31 -12.13
CA PRO A 64 5.23 -52.91 -13.18
C PRO A 64 5.97 -51.88 -14.06
N SER A 65 7.10 -52.31 -14.60
CA SER A 65 7.99 -51.54 -15.47
C SER A 65 7.57 -51.57 -16.95
N CYS A 66 7.79 -50.45 -17.66
CA CYS A 66 7.71 -50.37 -19.12
C CYS A 66 8.78 -49.39 -19.65
N SER A 67 9.62 -49.87 -20.57
CA SER A 67 10.76 -49.12 -21.12
C SER A 67 10.37 -48.14 -22.25
N PRO A 68 11.11 -47.04 -22.46
CA PRO A 68 10.78 -46.05 -23.48
C PRO A 68 11.20 -46.48 -24.90
N GLY A 69 10.26 -46.42 -25.84
CA GLY A 69 10.49 -46.47 -27.30
C GLY A 69 10.54 -45.07 -27.93
N PRO A 70 11.03 -44.92 -29.18
CA PRO A 70 11.43 -43.62 -29.72
C PRO A 70 10.25 -42.73 -30.14
N VAL A 71 10.37 -41.44 -29.82
CA VAL A 71 9.42 -40.38 -30.21
C VAL A 71 9.53 -40.09 -31.72
N ARG A 72 8.41 -40.18 -32.45
CA ARG A 72 8.31 -39.70 -33.84
C ARG A 72 8.05 -38.20 -33.87
N THR A 73 8.86 -37.48 -34.63
CA THR A 73 8.63 -36.08 -35.02
C THR A 73 7.40 -35.96 -35.92
N ILE A 74 6.50 -35.03 -35.59
CA ILE A 74 5.38 -34.61 -36.44
C ILE A 74 5.59 -33.15 -36.80
N ALA A 75 5.60 -32.84 -38.11
CA ALA A 75 5.82 -31.50 -38.63
C ALA A 75 4.54 -30.64 -38.56
N PRO A 76 4.65 -29.32 -38.37
CA PRO A 76 3.49 -28.43 -38.34
C PRO A 76 2.88 -28.20 -39.73
N PHE A 77 1.57 -27.97 -39.74
CA PHE A 77 0.75 -27.73 -40.93
C PHE A 77 1.18 -26.46 -41.70
N ARG A 78 1.17 -26.53 -43.04
CA ARG A 78 1.26 -25.35 -43.91
C ARG A 78 -0.14 -24.79 -44.19
N SER A 79 -0.31 -23.48 -44.03
CA SER A 79 -1.36 -22.71 -44.71
C SER A 79 -0.76 -21.46 -45.33
N HIS A 80 -1.02 -21.25 -46.63
CA HIS A 80 -0.59 -20.06 -47.37
C HIS A 80 -1.64 -18.95 -47.24
N PRO A 81 -1.18 -17.69 -47.20
CA PRO A 81 -1.81 -16.63 -47.97
C PRO A 81 -0.88 -16.12 -49.08
N LYS A 82 -1.48 -15.53 -50.13
CA LYS A 82 -0.79 -15.06 -51.33
C LYS A 82 -0.21 -13.65 -51.12
N GLN A 83 1.01 -13.42 -51.60
CA GLN A 83 1.53 -12.07 -51.86
C GLN A 83 1.00 -11.54 -53.21
N PRO A 84 0.75 -10.22 -53.34
CA PRO A 84 0.96 -9.47 -54.57
C PRO A 84 2.37 -8.83 -54.61
N LYS A 85 2.95 -8.72 -55.81
CA LYS A 85 4.27 -8.11 -56.05
C LYS A 85 4.20 -6.57 -55.98
N PRO A 86 5.32 -5.87 -55.65
CA PRO A 86 5.41 -4.42 -55.81
C PRO A 86 5.57 -4.02 -57.30
N SER A 87 5.06 -2.85 -57.65
CA SER A 87 5.36 -2.14 -58.91
C SER A 87 6.40 -1.04 -58.66
N ALA A 88 7.12 -0.64 -59.72
CA ALA A 88 8.26 0.28 -59.62
C ALA A 88 7.99 1.64 -60.29
N ALA A 89 8.36 2.73 -59.60
CA ALA A 89 8.65 4.08 -60.08
C ALA A 89 8.93 4.98 -58.85
N SER A 90 9.67 6.09 -58.87
CA SER A 90 10.81 6.53 -59.69
C SER A 90 11.37 7.85 -59.11
N THR A 91 12.69 7.93 -58.88
CA THR A 91 13.54 9.15 -58.92
C THR A 91 13.06 10.52 -58.37
N SER A 92 13.76 11.02 -57.34
CA SER A 92 14.49 12.32 -57.34
C SER A 92 15.35 12.38 -56.05
N HIS A 93 16.69 12.43 -56.13
CA HIS A 93 17.55 13.61 -56.32
C HIS A 93 17.46 14.65 -55.17
N GLY A 94 18.55 14.80 -54.41
CA GLY A 94 18.61 15.69 -53.24
C GLY A 94 19.93 15.61 -52.45
N THR A 95 21.08 15.56 -53.13
CA THR A 95 22.40 15.64 -52.49
C THR A 95 22.72 17.08 -52.08
N MET A 96 23.17 17.31 -50.85
CA MET A 96 24.06 18.43 -50.47
C MET A 96 24.74 18.07 -49.14
N ALA A 97 26.01 18.43 -49.02
CA ALA A 97 26.85 18.12 -47.86
C ALA A 97 27.64 19.36 -47.42
N LEU A 98 28.10 19.34 -46.16
CA LEU A 98 29.19 20.15 -45.60
C LEU A 98 29.00 21.69 -45.55
N HIS A 99 29.09 22.24 -44.35
CA HIS A 99 30.05 23.33 -44.08
C HIS A 99 30.53 23.30 -42.63
N ALA A 100 31.79 23.65 -42.40
CA ALA A 100 32.44 23.60 -41.09
C ALA A 100 33.20 24.91 -40.76
N GLY A 101 32.98 25.43 -39.55
CA GLY A 101 33.82 26.40 -38.82
C GLY A 101 33.97 27.83 -39.40
N PRO A 102 34.85 28.68 -38.81
CA PRO A 102 35.38 28.67 -37.43
C PRO A 102 35.54 30.09 -36.79
N LEU A 103 36.27 30.18 -35.64
CA LEU A 103 36.83 31.38 -34.95
C LEU A 103 35.87 32.22 -34.07
N ALA A 104 36.27 32.89 -32.97
CA ALA A 104 37.55 33.06 -32.24
C ALA A 104 37.31 32.89 -30.71
N ARG A 105 38.23 32.60 -29.77
CA ARG A 105 39.66 32.88 -29.46
C ARG A 105 39.96 34.24 -28.78
N LEU A 106 40.75 34.18 -27.69
CA LEU A 106 41.28 35.25 -26.80
C LEU A 106 40.29 35.77 -25.73
N THR A 107 40.69 36.10 -24.48
CA THR A 107 42.05 36.35 -23.93
C THR A 107 42.18 35.92 -22.46
N THR A 108 43.43 35.66 -22.02
CA THR A 108 43.87 35.51 -20.63
C THR A 108 43.83 36.82 -19.83
N LEU A 109 43.56 36.75 -18.51
CA LEU A 109 44.33 37.51 -17.52
C LEU A 109 44.27 36.87 -16.12
N ALA A 110 45.38 36.91 -15.39
CA ALA A 110 45.47 36.50 -13.99
C ALA A 110 45.38 37.73 -13.07
N LEU A 111 45.07 37.52 -11.78
CA LEU A 111 45.90 37.94 -10.62
C LEU A 111 45.15 37.94 -9.26
N ARG A 112 45.88 37.52 -8.21
CA ARG A 112 45.80 37.98 -6.79
C ARG A 112 44.64 37.55 -5.87
N GLY A 113 44.99 36.69 -4.89
CA GLY A 113 44.61 36.90 -3.47
C GLY A 113 45.47 38.02 -2.83
N PRO A 114 45.50 38.23 -1.49
CA PRO A 114 45.33 37.28 -0.38
C PRO A 114 44.22 37.78 0.62
N ALA A 115 44.08 37.43 1.91
CA ALA A 115 44.90 36.68 2.87
C ALA A 115 44.03 36.03 3.97
N ALA A 116 44.61 35.07 4.71
CA ALA A 116 44.00 34.47 5.89
C ALA A 116 44.18 35.34 7.15
N TYR A 117 43.29 35.19 8.14
CA TYR A 117 43.55 35.60 9.52
C TYR A 117 43.31 34.40 10.47
N ARG A 118 44.35 34.03 11.20
CA ARG A 118 44.32 32.95 12.21
C ARG A 118 45.08 33.47 13.43
N MET A 119 44.37 33.88 14.48
CA MET A 119 45.01 34.41 15.69
C MET A 119 45.09 33.32 16.76
N VAL A 120 46.32 33.05 17.20
CA VAL A 120 46.63 32.16 18.32
C VAL A 120 47.01 33.05 19.50
N LEU A 121 46.46 32.80 20.67
CA LEU A 121 46.97 33.35 21.93
C LEU A 121 47.50 32.20 22.79
N ARG A 122 48.81 32.26 23.09
CA ARG A 122 49.45 31.47 24.15
C ARG A 122 49.54 32.31 25.40
N GLY A 123 49.22 31.71 26.55
CA GLY A 123 49.53 32.24 27.88
C GLY A 123 50.28 31.18 28.69
N SER A 124 51.42 31.57 29.25
CA SER A 124 52.32 30.76 30.07
C SER A 124 53.06 31.75 30.99
N ALA A 125 53.42 31.48 32.25
CA ALA A 125 53.52 30.22 33.01
C ALA A 125 53.49 30.53 34.54
N TRP A 126 54.18 29.68 35.32
CA TRP A 126 54.73 29.87 36.68
C TRP A 126 53.93 29.27 37.86
N ALA A 127 54.60 28.35 38.56
CA ALA A 127 54.20 27.71 39.81
C ALA A 127 55.43 27.27 40.60
N VAL A 128 55.48 27.55 41.91
CA VAL A 128 56.29 26.86 42.96
C VAL A 128 55.64 27.12 44.34
N PRO A 129 55.99 26.45 45.47
CA PRO A 129 55.01 25.62 46.18
C PRO A 129 54.86 25.92 47.69
N GLY A 130 54.01 25.17 48.41
CA GLY A 130 54.26 24.97 49.85
C GLY A 130 53.09 24.48 50.72
N THR A 131 53.30 23.32 51.34
CA THR A 131 52.75 22.86 52.63
C THR A 131 51.27 22.45 52.73
N ALA A 132 51.03 21.46 53.59
CA ALA A 132 49.76 20.76 53.78
C ALA A 132 49.18 21.02 55.18
N ALA A 133 47.86 20.91 55.30
CA ALA A 133 47.16 20.59 56.53
C ALA A 133 45.85 19.86 56.17
N GLU A 134 45.55 18.77 56.87
CA GLU A 134 44.33 17.97 56.70
C GLU A 134 43.22 18.52 57.61
N GLU A 135 42.00 18.68 57.09
CA GLU A 135 40.77 18.59 57.89
C GLU A 135 39.70 17.83 57.07
N GLU A 136 39.17 16.73 57.64
CA GLU A 136 38.03 15.98 57.09
C GLU A 136 36.67 16.59 57.53
N PRO A 137 35.51 16.00 57.17
CA PRO A 137 34.94 16.13 55.85
C PRO A 137 33.54 16.79 55.91
N LEU A 138 33.27 17.79 55.07
CA LEU A 138 31.92 18.34 54.98
C LEU A 138 30.98 17.31 54.33
N HIS A 139 29.90 16.98 55.04
CA HIS A 139 28.93 15.96 54.68
C HIS A 139 28.21 16.30 53.36
N THR A 140 28.70 15.80 52.23
CA THR A 140 28.04 15.93 50.93
C THR A 140 26.75 15.12 50.92
N GLN A 141 25.61 15.82 51.00
CA GLN A 141 24.35 15.26 50.57
C GLN A 141 24.43 14.96 49.08
N GLU A 142 24.39 13.67 48.72
CA GLU A 142 24.16 13.26 47.33
C GLU A 142 22.79 13.78 46.89
N GLN A 143 22.77 14.86 46.11
CA GLN A 143 21.56 15.27 45.42
C GLN A 143 21.19 14.15 44.43
N PRO A 144 19.94 13.64 44.46
CA PRO A 144 19.54 12.58 43.55
C PRO A 144 19.70 13.09 42.12
N GLN A 145 20.57 12.43 41.35
CA GLN A 145 20.84 12.80 39.96
C GLN A 145 19.52 12.84 39.20
N HIS A 146 19.12 14.04 38.79
CA HIS A 146 17.91 14.26 38.03
C HIS A 146 18.09 13.55 36.69
N GLN A 147 17.51 12.35 36.57
CA GLN A 147 17.58 11.58 35.34
C GLN A 147 16.93 12.41 34.24
N VAL A 148 17.74 12.91 33.32
CA VAL A 148 17.25 13.60 32.12
C VAL A 148 16.48 12.57 31.33
N GLU A 149 15.15 12.60 31.45
CA GLU A 149 14.24 11.74 30.69
C GLU A 149 14.51 11.98 29.21
N ARG A 150 15.25 11.04 28.59
CA ARG A 150 15.45 11.06 27.15
C ARG A 150 14.08 10.89 26.50
N PRO A 151 13.71 11.72 25.51
CA PRO A 151 12.44 11.55 24.81
C PRO A 151 12.40 10.13 24.23
N VAL A 152 11.32 9.41 24.52
CA VAL A 152 11.14 8.03 24.07
C VAL A 152 11.11 8.01 22.55
N ASN A 153 12.13 7.41 21.94
CA ASN A 153 12.18 7.19 20.51
C ASN A 153 11.10 6.17 20.12
N LEU A 154 10.24 6.53 19.17
CA LEU A 154 9.15 5.66 18.74
C LEU A 154 9.66 4.42 18.00
N ASP A 155 10.78 4.52 17.30
CA ASP A 155 11.36 3.40 16.55
C ASP A 155 11.86 2.30 17.50
N ASP A 156 12.47 2.69 18.63
CA ASP A 156 12.87 1.76 19.69
C ASP A 156 11.66 1.07 20.33
N VAL A 157 10.54 1.79 20.50
CA VAL A 157 9.27 1.22 20.99
C VAL A 157 8.67 0.24 19.97
N PHE A 158 8.65 0.59 18.68
CA PHE A 158 8.11 -0.28 17.63
C PHE A 158 8.99 -1.53 17.44
N ALA A 159 10.31 -1.42 17.55
CA ALA A 159 11.23 -2.54 17.57
C ALA A 159 11.02 -3.45 18.80
N TRP A 160 10.86 -2.87 20.00
CA TRP A 160 10.56 -3.62 21.22
C TRP A 160 9.23 -4.38 21.14
N LEU A 161 8.20 -3.78 20.53
CA LEU A 161 6.91 -4.42 20.25
C LEU A 161 6.97 -5.47 19.13
N ARG A 162 8.12 -5.63 18.46
CA ARG A 162 8.32 -6.42 17.22
C ARG A 162 7.44 -5.97 16.04
N TRP A 163 6.98 -4.73 16.05
CA TRP A 163 6.30 -4.14 14.91
C TRP A 163 7.32 -3.73 13.83
N SER A 164 8.45 -3.15 14.24
CA SER A 164 9.55 -2.78 13.33
C SER A 164 10.76 -3.72 13.51
N PRO A 165 11.61 -3.87 12.49
CA PRO A 165 12.94 -4.44 12.66
C PRO A 165 13.77 -3.62 13.67
N PRO A 166 14.66 -4.24 14.46
CA PRO A 166 15.60 -3.51 15.31
C PRO A 166 16.48 -2.56 14.49
N ALA A 167 16.73 -1.35 14.99
CA ALA A 167 17.54 -0.34 14.27
C ALA A 167 18.96 -0.84 13.88
N GLY A 168 19.48 -1.86 14.56
CA GLY A 168 20.75 -2.50 14.24
C GLY A 168 20.69 -3.59 13.15
N SER A 169 19.53 -4.11 12.76
CA SER A 169 19.44 -5.11 11.67
C SER A 169 19.56 -4.44 10.30
N ALA A 170 19.98 -5.18 9.28
CA ALA A 170 20.11 -4.65 7.93
C ALA A 170 18.77 -4.13 7.38
N SER A 171 17.68 -4.88 7.60
CA SER A 171 16.30 -4.45 7.33
C SER A 171 15.90 -3.16 8.05
N GLY A 172 16.30 -2.97 9.32
CA GLY A 172 16.03 -1.74 10.08
C GLY A 172 16.85 -0.54 9.58
N GLN A 173 18.11 -0.76 9.22
CA GLN A 173 18.98 0.27 8.63
C GLN A 173 18.48 0.71 7.25
N THR A 174 18.03 -0.21 6.39
CA THR A 174 17.40 0.14 5.10
C THR A 174 16.06 0.84 5.29
N LEU A 175 15.21 0.39 6.22
CA LEU A 175 13.93 1.07 6.52
C LEU A 175 14.15 2.53 6.95
N ALA A 176 15.05 2.77 7.90
CA ALA A 176 15.34 4.12 8.42
C ALA A 176 16.01 5.02 7.37
N ARG A 177 16.87 4.46 6.52
CA ARG A 177 17.59 5.20 5.46
C ARG A 177 16.69 5.55 4.28
N CYS A 178 15.90 4.58 3.80
CA CYS A 178 15.15 4.71 2.55
C CYS A 178 13.71 5.19 2.76
N PHE A 179 13.12 5.00 3.94
CA PHE A 179 11.75 5.42 4.25
C PHE A 179 11.63 6.13 5.60
N PRO A 180 12.38 7.23 5.83
CA PRO A 180 12.28 8.01 7.07
C PRO A 180 10.85 8.51 7.28
N GLY A 181 10.28 8.23 8.45
CA GLY A 181 8.87 8.50 8.75
C GLY A 181 7.89 7.38 8.38
N ALA A 182 8.36 6.23 7.88
CA ALA A 182 7.51 5.05 7.75
C ALA A 182 7.00 4.60 9.13
N LEU A 183 5.72 4.25 9.22
CA LEU A 183 5.04 3.85 10.44
C LEU A 183 4.48 2.43 10.28
N PRO A 184 4.46 1.60 11.34
CA PRO A 184 3.79 0.30 11.31
C PRO A 184 2.32 0.42 10.92
N ALA A 185 1.78 -0.57 10.20
CA ALA A 185 0.38 -0.62 9.76
C ALA A 185 -0.63 -0.39 10.90
N THR A 186 -0.38 -0.96 12.09
CA THR A 186 -1.19 -0.70 13.30
C THR A 186 -1.23 0.79 13.67
N VAL A 187 -0.11 1.50 13.55
CA VAL A 187 0.02 2.90 13.94
C VAL A 187 -0.69 3.80 12.93
N VAL A 188 -0.50 3.57 11.63
CA VAL A 188 -1.16 4.35 10.57
C VAL A 188 -2.68 4.24 10.69
N MET A 189 -3.23 3.02 10.76
CA MET A 189 -4.68 2.81 10.89
C MET A 189 -5.24 3.44 12.17
N ARG A 190 -4.57 3.28 13.32
CA ARG A 190 -5.05 3.84 14.60
C ARG A 190 -5.00 5.37 14.62
N ARG A 191 -3.93 5.98 14.10
CA ARG A 191 -3.80 7.45 14.09
C ARG A 191 -4.74 8.09 13.08
N SER A 192 -4.86 7.54 11.86
CA SER A 192 -5.79 8.07 10.86
C SER A 192 -7.24 7.94 11.33
N SER A 193 -7.64 6.78 11.86
CA SER A 193 -9.01 6.58 12.35
C SER A 193 -9.35 7.42 13.58
N ALA A 194 -8.41 7.61 14.51
CA ALA A 194 -8.60 8.52 15.63
C ALA A 194 -8.71 9.99 15.16
N LEU A 195 -7.88 10.42 14.21
CA LEU A 195 -7.92 11.79 13.68
C LEU A 195 -9.26 12.09 13.02
N LEU A 196 -9.75 11.22 12.14
CA LEU A 196 -11.04 11.39 11.46
C LEU A 196 -12.20 11.49 12.47
N ARG A 197 -12.28 10.55 13.43
CA ARG A 197 -13.33 10.55 14.47
C ARG A 197 -13.23 11.72 15.45
N CYS A 198 -12.07 12.35 15.57
CA CYS A 198 -11.87 13.59 16.34
C CYS A 198 -12.23 14.86 15.54
N MET A 199 -12.10 14.84 14.21
CA MET A 199 -12.52 15.94 13.33
C MET A 199 -14.04 16.03 13.24
N ASP A 200 -14.71 14.90 13.00
CA ASP A 200 -16.16 14.79 13.07
C ASP A 200 -16.56 13.41 13.65
N LYS A 201 -17.50 13.43 14.59
CA LYS A 201 -18.05 12.23 15.21
C LYS A 201 -19.03 11.49 14.29
N SER A 202 -19.50 12.15 13.23
CA SER A 202 -20.33 11.53 12.18
C SER A 202 -19.55 10.53 11.33
N LEU A 203 -18.20 10.57 11.34
CA LEU A 203 -17.34 9.69 10.56
C LEU A 203 -17.25 8.31 11.21
N THR A 204 -18.16 7.43 10.80
CA THR A 204 -18.27 6.04 11.27
C THR A 204 -18.23 5.06 10.08
N PRO A 205 -18.04 3.75 10.31
CA PRO A 205 -18.02 2.75 9.22
C PRO A 205 -19.35 2.67 8.45
N GLU A 206 -20.44 3.19 9.03
CA GLU A 206 -21.76 3.26 8.41
C GLU A 206 -21.95 4.51 7.52
N THR A 207 -21.13 5.56 7.69
CA THR A 207 -21.20 6.79 6.88
C THR A 207 -20.03 6.95 5.91
N VAL A 208 -18.91 6.25 6.14
CA VAL A 208 -17.71 6.29 5.30
C VAL A 208 -17.68 5.09 4.36
N LEU A 209 -17.81 5.34 3.06
CA LEU A 209 -17.55 4.35 2.02
C LEU A 209 -16.04 4.21 1.78
N TYR A 210 -15.51 2.99 1.94
CA TYR A 210 -14.07 2.72 1.86
C TYR A 210 -13.64 2.04 0.55
N ALA A 211 -12.56 2.56 -0.04
CA ALA A 211 -11.88 1.97 -1.19
C ALA A 211 -10.35 1.89 -0.97
N GLN A 212 -9.69 1.08 -1.79
CA GLN A 212 -8.23 1.05 -1.81
C GLN A 212 -7.65 0.85 -3.22
N SER A 213 -6.57 1.59 -3.52
CA SER A 213 -5.78 1.45 -4.74
C SER A 213 -4.36 1.02 -4.40
N ILE A 214 -4.16 -0.29 -4.33
CA ILE A 214 -2.90 -0.96 -3.99
C ILE A 214 -2.62 -2.06 -5.03
N CYS A 215 -1.37 -2.53 -5.07
CA CYS A 215 -0.97 -3.59 -6.00
C CYS A 215 -1.63 -4.94 -5.64
N PRO A 216 -2.12 -5.72 -6.62
CA PRO A 216 -2.81 -7.00 -6.40
C PRO A 216 -1.94 -8.13 -5.83
N ASP A 217 -0.63 -7.90 -5.66
CA ASP A 217 0.31 -8.79 -4.97
C ASP A 217 -0.24 -9.19 -3.59
N GLU A 218 -0.22 -10.50 -3.27
CA GLU A 218 -0.89 -11.04 -2.10
C GLU A 218 -0.31 -10.53 -0.77
N ILE A 219 0.97 -10.13 -0.77
CA ILE A 219 1.65 -9.62 0.43
C ILE A 219 1.06 -8.28 0.91
N ASN A 220 0.43 -7.52 0.01
CA ASN A 220 -0.23 -6.26 0.37
C ASN A 220 -1.60 -6.46 1.02
N ASN A 221 -2.13 -7.68 0.98
CA ASN A 221 -3.46 -8.06 1.46
C ASN A 221 -3.36 -9.11 2.59
N GLU A 222 -2.19 -9.22 3.23
CA GLU A 222 -2.04 -10.01 4.45
C GLU A 222 -3.00 -9.52 5.55
N LYS A 223 -3.56 -10.49 6.30
CA LYS A 223 -4.56 -10.26 7.34
C LYS A 223 -4.20 -9.17 8.35
N ASP A 224 -2.93 -9.06 8.70
CA ASP A 224 -2.39 -8.11 9.68
C ASP A 224 -1.66 -6.90 9.01
N GLY A 225 -1.77 -6.74 7.68
CA GLY A 225 -1.29 -5.59 6.91
C GLY A 225 -2.24 -4.38 6.96
N LEU A 226 -1.81 -3.25 6.40
CA LEU A 226 -2.56 -1.98 6.47
C LEU A 226 -3.89 -2.06 5.72
N ALA A 227 -3.89 -2.62 4.52
CA ALA A 227 -5.08 -2.77 3.68
C ALA A 227 -6.21 -3.50 4.42
N SER A 228 -5.92 -4.69 4.96
CA SER A 228 -6.87 -5.49 5.73
C SER A 228 -7.34 -4.79 7.02
N ARG A 229 -6.46 -4.05 7.70
CA ARG A 229 -6.84 -3.27 8.91
C ARG A 229 -7.73 -2.08 8.59
N MET A 230 -7.47 -1.37 7.49
CA MET A 230 -8.29 -0.25 7.03
C MET A 230 -9.65 -0.75 6.54
N ALA A 231 -9.68 -1.84 5.77
CA ALA A 231 -10.92 -2.51 5.37
C ALA A 231 -11.73 -2.99 6.59
N ALA A 232 -11.10 -3.59 7.59
CA ALA A 232 -11.77 -3.98 8.84
C ALA A 232 -12.23 -2.79 9.72
N CYS A 233 -11.66 -1.59 9.53
CA CYS A 233 -12.00 -0.38 10.28
C CYS A 233 -13.10 0.47 9.61
N TRP A 234 -13.18 0.45 8.29
CA TRP A 234 -14.00 1.38 7.49
C TRP A 234 -14.84 0.72 6.39
N GLY A 235 -14.51 -0.51 6.00
CA GLY A 235 -15.20 -1.22 4.93
C GLY A 235 -16.47 -1.91 5.40
N GLU A 236 -17.53 -1.85 4.60
CA GLU A 236 -18.73 -2.67 4.86
C GLU A 236 -18.30 -4.15 4.89
N ARG A 237 -18.70 -4.87 5.95
CA ARG A 237 -18.32 -6.29 6.18
C ARG A 237 -16.81 -6.55 6.19
N GLY A 238 -15.99 -5.52 6.41
CA GLY A 238 -14.53 -5.63 6.35
C GLY A 238 -13.95 -5.66 4.93
N GLN A 239 -14.72 -5.22 3.92
CA GLN A 239 -14.31 -5.23 2.51
C GLN A 239 -14.06 -3.81 1.97
N ALA A 240 -13.13 -3.69 1.04
CA ALA A 240 -12.81 -2.44 0.35
C ALA A 240 -13.24 -2.52 -1.11
N PHE A 241 -13.71 -1.41 -1.69
CA PHE A 241 -13.83 -1.35 -3.16
C PHE A 241 -12.43 -1.34 -3.80
N PRO A 242 -12.09 -2.30 -4.68
CA PRO A 242 -10.77 -2.40 -5.27
C PRO A 242 -10.63 -1.42 -6.43
N MET A 243 -9.82 -0.37 -6.23
CA MET A 243 -9.50 0.62 -7.27
C MET A 243 -8.19 0.33 -8.02
N GLY A 244 -7.32 -0.48 -7.41
CA GLY A 244 -5.93 -0.66 -7.83
C GLY A 244 -5.72 -1.60 -9.02
N GLY A 245 -4.44 -1.81 -9.32
CA GLY A 245 -3.91 -2.71 -10.33
C GLY A 245 -2.38 -2.78 -10.18
N LEU A 246 -1.66 -3.20 -11.22
CA LEU A 246 -0.20 -3.35 -11.15
C LEU A 246 0.48 -2.07 -10.63
N GLY A 247 1.42 -2.23 -9.70
CA GLY A 247 2.12 -1.11 -9.06
C GLY A 247 1.25 -0.18 -8.21
N GLY A 248 -0.01 -0.52 -7.92
CA GLY A 248 -0.92 0.28 -7.09
C GLY A 248 -1.64 1.41 -7.81
N ALA A 249 -1.48 1.53 -9.12
CA ALA A 249 -2.16 2.54 -9.92
C ALA A 249 -3.68 2.31 -9.97
N PRO A 250 -4.51 3.36 -9.91
CA PRO A 250 -5.97 3.21 -9.86
C PRO A 250 -6.56 2.95 -11.25
N HIS A 251 -6.38 1.72 -11.73
CA HIS A 251 -6.76 1.28 -13.07
C HIS A 251 -8.28 1.20 -13.29
N VAL A 252 -9.11 1.33 -12.25
CA VAL A 252 -10.58 1.51 -12.40
C VAL A 252 -10.96 2.79 -13.13
N GLY A 253 -10.07 3.79 -13.18
CA GLY A 253 -10.27 5.04 -13.91
C GLY A 253 -11.42 5.90 -13.38
N THR A 254 -11.75 6.96 -14.13
CA THR A 254 -12.88 7.86 -13.81
C THR A 254 -14.19 7.08 -13.75
N THR A 255 -14.48 6.22 -14.74
CA THR A 255 -15.71 5.41 -14.79
C THR A 255 -15.90 4.57 -13.53
N GLY A 256 -14.85 3.90 -13.06
CA GLY A 256 -14.94 3.07 -11.86
C GLY A 256 -14.98 3.88 -10.57
N PHE A 257 -14.32 5.03 -10.49
CA PHE A 257 -14.52 5.95 -9.36
C PHE A 257 -15.96 6.52 -9.34
N THR A 258 -16.51 6.93 -10.49
CA THR A 258 -17.90 7.41 -10.57
C THR A 258 -18.87 6.31 -10.11
N ALA A 259 -18.73 5.07 -10.60
CA ALA A 259 -19.56 3.95 -10.17
C ALA A 259 -19.43 3.66 -8.66
N PHE A 260 -18.21 3.68 -8.11
CA PHE A 260 -17.98 3.57 -6.68
C PHE A 260 -18.64 4.71 -5.88
N SER A 261 -18.52 5.95 -6.35
CA SER A 261 -19.03 7.14 -5.68
C SER A 261 -20.56 7.22 -5.62
N GLN A 262 -21.26 6.48 -6.49
CA GLN A 262 -22.72 6.33 -6.44
C GLN A 262 -23.20 5.43 -5.29
N HIS A 263 -22.31 4.69 -4.62
CA HIS A 263 -22.64 3.85 -3.47
C HIS A 263 -22.42 4.56 -2.12
N VAL A 264 -22.10 5.85 -2.11
CA VAL A 264 -21.90 6.62 -0.88
C VAL A 264 -23.25 6.72 -0.13
N PRO A 265 -23.30 6.45 1.19
CA PRO A 265 -24.52 6.61 1.98
C PRO A 265 -25.09 8.04 1.89
N ASP A 266 -26.37 8.21 2.21
CA ASP A 266 -26.98 9.55 2.28
C ASP A 266 -26.23 10.45 3.29
N ASN A 267 -25.68 11.57 2.81
CA ASN A 267 -24.78 12.46 3.55
C ASN A 267 -23.46 11.80 4.01
N GLY A 268 -23.08 10.70 3.36
CA GLY A 268 -21.86 9.95 3.62
C GLY A 268 -20.58 10.57 3.05
N HIS A 269 -19.48 9.87 3.24
CA HIS A 269 -18.13 10.30 2.91
C HIS A 269 -17.37 9.19 2.17
N ILE A 270 -16.26 9.53 1.52
CA ILE A 270 -15.36 8.56 0.89
C ILE A 270 -14.01 8.57 1.61
N LEU A 271 -13.44 7.40 1.90
CA LEU A 271 -12.04 7.23 2.30
C LEU A 271 -11.31 6.29 1.34
N ILE A 272 -10.18 6.73 0.82
CA ILE A 272 -9.32 5.94 -0.09
C ILE A 272 -7.92 5.79 0.50
N LEU A 273 -7.48 4.56 0.71
CA LEU A 273 -6.06 4.22 0.89
C LEU A 273 -5.42 3.99 -0.48
N PHE A 274 -4.28 4.59 -0.80
CA PHE A 274 -3.61 4.31 -2.06
C PHE A 274 -2.08 4.40 -1.99
N GLY A 275 -1.43 3.67 -2.91
CA GLY A 275 0.01 3.70 -3.02
C GLY A 275 0.60 2.51 -3.80
N PRO A 276 1.83 2.65 -4.32
CA PRO A 276 2.61 1.50 -4.73
C PRO A 276 3.18 0.79 -3.50
N HIS A 277 3.87 -0.34 -3.72
CA HIS A 277 4.54 -1.07 -2.65
C HIS A 277 5.98 -1.48 -3.01
N ILE A 278 6.80 -1.68 -1.99
CA ILE A 278 8.15 -2.23 -2.10
C ILE A 278 8.44 -3.10 -0.88
N ALA A 279 9.21 -4.17 -1.07
CA ALA A 279 9.66 -4.99 0.04
C ALA A 279 11.09 -4.62 0.49
N ILE A 280 11.41 -4.94 1.74
CA ILE A 280 12.78 -4.96 2.26
C ILE A 280 13.08 -6.39 2.70
N GLY A 281 14.17 -6.98 2.21
CA GLY A 281 14.64 -8.30 2.62
C GLY A 281 15.12 -8.36 4.07
N GLU A 282 15.35 -9.56 4.60
CA GLU A 282 15.93 -9.73 5.95
C GLU A 282 17.38 -9.19 6.03
N ASP A 283 18.11 -9.34 4.93
CA ASP A 283 19.42 -8.77 4.63
C ASP A 283 19.41 -7.28 4.27
N GLY A 284 18.22 -6.65 4.23
CA GLY A 284 18.06 -5.25 3.87
C GLY A 284 18.04 -4.95 2.36
N GLU A 285 17.99 -5.96 1.47
CA GLU A 285 17.87 -5.72 0.02
C GLU A 285 16.49 -5.11 -0.32
N LEU A 286 16.47 -4.00 -1.07
CA LEU A 286 15.24 -3.40 -1.56
C LEU A 286 14.64 -4.22 -2.70
N GLY A 287 13.31 -4.31 -2.73
CA GLY A 287 12.59 -4.99 -3.80
C GLY A 287 12.50 -6.51 -3.68
N LYS A 288 12.92 -7.09 -2.54
CA LYS A 288 12.94 -8.54 -2.29
C LYS A 288 12.04 -8.96 -1.14
N PHE A 289 11.33 -10.08 -1.32
CA PHE A 289 10.49 -10.66 -0.28
C PHE A 289 10.52 -12.20 -0.27
N ARG A 290 10.59 -12.78 0.94
CA ARG A 290 10.47 -14.22 1.16
C ARG A 290 8.99 -14.63 1.28
N ARG A 291 8.38 -15.06 0.17
CA ARG A 291 6.98 -15.53 0.18
C ARG A 291 6.86 -16.88 0.88
N ALA A 292 5.70 -17.13 1.49
CA ALA A 292 5.43 -18.39 2.18
C ALA A 292 5.55 -19.59 1.22
N GLY A 293 6.34 -20.59 1.60
CA GLY A 293 6.59 -21.78 0.77
C GLY A 293 7.65 -21.62 -0.32
N GLN A 294 8.33 -20.47 -0.43
CA GLN A 294 9.46 -20.26 -1.35
C GLN A 294 10.81 -20.40 -0.63
N ASN A 295 11.78 -21.00 -1.32
CA ASN A 295 13.16 -21.18 -0.82
C ASN A 295 14.11 -20.02 -1.16
N ALA A 296 13.67 -19.09 -2.00
CA ALA A 296 14.45 -17.94 -2.46
C ALA A 296 13.56 -16.69 -2.48
N ASP A 297 14.18 -15.52 -2.42
CA ASP A 297 13.47 -14.24 -2.41
C ASP A 297 13.05 -13.83 -3.82
N THR A 298 11.80 -13.40 -3.95
CA THR A 298 11.21 -12.94 -5.21
C THR A 298 10.96 -11.44 -5.18
N THR A 299 10.68 -10.86 -6.35
CA THR A 299 10.52 -9.41 -6.51
C THR A 299 9.21 -8.89 -5.91
N ALA A 300 9.28 -7.71 -5.30
CA ALA A 300 8.14 -7.02 -4.70
C ALA A 300 8.41 -5.48 -4.61
N CYS A 301 7.74 -4.61 -5.37
CA CYS A 301 6.71 -4.91 -6.37
C CYS A 301 7.30 -5.54 -7.64
N GLY A 302 6.85 -6.75 -8.00
CA GLY A 302 7.29 -7.44 -9.22
C GLY A 302 6.99 -6.65 -10.49
N ALA A 303 5.83 -5.99 -10.58
CA ALA A 303 5.41 -5.22 -11.75
C ALA A 303 6.27 -3.95 -11.95
N VAL A 304 6.51 -3.17 -10.88
CA VAL A 304 7.34 -1.95 -10.94
C VAL A 304 8.79 -2.30 -11.30
N LEU A 305 9.34 -3.36 -10.70
CA LEU A 305 10.69 -3.84 -11.02
C LEU A 305 10.79 -4.38 -12.46
N ALA A 306 9.79 -5.12 -12.93
CA ALA A 306 9.74 -5.58 -14.33
C ALA A 306 9.65 -4.40 -15.33
N ALA A 307 8.91 -3.34 -14.99
CA ALA A 307 8.86 -2.13 -15.80
C ALA A 307 10.22 -1.43 -15.86
N TYR A 308 10.89 -1.28 -14.71
CA TYR A 308 12.23 -0.71 -14.61
C TYR A 308 13.28 -1.51 -15.40
N HIS A 309 13.31 -2.84 -15.25
CA HIS A 309 14.23 -3.68 -16.00
C HIS A 309 13.97 -3.69 -17.51
N ALA A 310 12.71 -3.59 -17.95
CA ALA A 310 12.36 -3.40 -19.36
C ALA A 310 12.93 -2.07 -19.90
N CYS A 311 12.76 -0.97 -19.15
CA CYS A 311 13.32 0.34 -19.52
C CYS A 311 14.86 0.31 -19.61
N LEU A 312 15.55 -0.29 -18.63
CA LEU A 312 17.01 -0.49 -18.66
C LEU A 312 17.48 -1.34 -19.85
N ALA A 313 16.68 -2.32 -20.26
CA ALA A 313 16.96 -3.16 -21.43
C ALA A 313 16.62 -2.49 -22.78
N GLY A 314 16.19 -1.21 -22.77
CA GLY A 314 15.74 -0.51 -23.97
C GLY A 314 14.43 -1.04 -24.56
N GLN A 315 13.67 -1.85 -23.79
CA GLN A 315 12.38 -2.41 -24.20
C GLN A 315 11.28 -1.36 -24.01
N LEU A 316 11.30 -0.38 -24.90
CA LEU A 316 10.27 0.65 -24.98
C LEU A 316 9.11 0.13 -25.83
N ASP A 317 7.89 0.41 -25.38
CA ASP A 317 6.69 0.08 -26.15
C ASP A 317 6.65 0.89 -27.45
N GLY A 318 6.38 0.21 -28.56
CA GLY A 318 6.15 0.85 -29.86
C GLY A 318 4.74 1.48 -29.97
N ASP A 319 4.35 1.82 -31.21
CA ASP A 319 3.02 2.38 -31.48
C ASP A 319 1.89 1.36 -31.25
N ASP A 320 2.17 0.06 -31.42
CA ASP A 320 1.24 -1.04 -31.15
C ASP A 320 1.20 -1.38 -29.66
N VAL A 321 0.12 -0.98 -28.98
CA VAL A 321 -0.11 -1.26 -27.56
C VAL A 321 -0.78 -2.62 -27.37
N ASP A 322 -0.15 -3.53 -26.62
CA ASP A 322 -0.78 -4.78 -26.20
C ASP A 322 -1.88 -4.50 -25.17
N MET A 323 -3.14 -4.56 -25.63
CA MET A 323 -4.32 -4.36 -24.80
C MET A 323 -4.50 -5.40 -23.69
N SER A 324 -3.81 -6.55 -23.77
CA SER A 324 -3.82 -7.58 -22.72
C SER A 324 -2.83 -7.29 -21.58
N ASP A 325 -1.79 -6.47 -21.82
CA ASP A 325 -0.75 -6.06 -20.85
C ASP A 325 -0.80 -4.56 -20.52
N ILE A 326 -1.96 -3.92 -20.72
CA ILE A 326 -2.13 -2.46 -20.67
C ILE A 326 -1.73 -1.81 -19.33
N GLN A 327 -1.82 -2.54 -18.21
CA GLN A 327 -1.39 -2.04 -16.90
C GLN A 327 0.14 -1.95 -16.79
N GLN A 328 0.85 -2.94 -17.34
CA GLN A 328 2.31 -2.95 -17.35
C GLN A 328 2.87 -1.98 -18.40
N TYR A 329 2.19 -1.80 -19.54
CA TYR A 329 2.47 -0.70 -20.49
C TYR A 329 2.42 0.66 -19.79
N TRP A 330 1.39 0.91 -18.98
CA TRP A 330 1.27 2.17 -18.22
C TRP A 330 2.44 2.36 -17.25
N LEU A 331 2.85 1.31 -16.53
CA LEU A 331 4.01 1.35 -15.64
C LEU A 331 5.31 1.60 -16.41
N ARG A 332 5.60 0.85 -17.48
CA ARG A 332 6.78 1.06 -18.35
C ARG A 332 6.86 2.51 -18.82
N LYS A 333 5.76 3.06 -19.33
CA LYS A 333 5.68 4.46 -19.79
C LYS A 333 5.96 5.48 -18.68
N LYS A 334 5.49 5.23 -17.46
CA LYS A 334 5.74 6.10 -16.29
C LYS A 334 7.17 6.00 -15.78
N VAL A 335 7.74 4.80 -15.69
CA VAL A 335 9.14 4.59 -15.26
C VAL A 335 10.12 5.12 -16.31
N HIS A 336 9.88 4.88 -17.61
CA HIS A 336 10.72 5.41 -18.68
C HIS A 336 10.83 6.95 -18.64
N ALA A 337 9.74 7.65 -18.38
CA ALA A 337 9.70 9.12 -18.32
C ALA A 337 10.58 9.73 -17.21
N CYS A 338 11.02 8.93 -16.24
CA CYS A 338 11.90 9.35 -15.13
C CYS A 338 13.14 8.45 -14.96
N LEU A 339 13.46 7.61 -15.96
CA LEU A 339 14.54 6.62 -15.86
C LEU A 339 15.88 7.24 -15.48
N HIS A 340 16.23 8.37 -16.10
CA HIS A 340 17.48 9.07 -15.82
C HIS A 340 17.61 9.55 -14.36
N ASP A 341 16.51 10.02 -13.75
CA ASP A 341 16.48 10.42 -12.35
C ASP A 341 16.73 9.20 -11.44
N ILE A 342 16.09 8.08 -11.77
CA ILE A 342 16.19 6.81 -11.04
C ILE A 342 17.61 6.25 -11.10
N GLU A 343 18.22 6.21 -12.29
CA GLU A 343 19.61 5.73 -12.48
C GLU A 343 20.65 6.65 -11.81
N SER A 344 20.36 7.94 -11.69
CA SER A 344 21.26 8.94 -11.07
C SER A 344 21.14 9.02 -9.54
N ALA A 345 20.14 8.36 -8.95
CA ALA A 345 19.91 8.38 -7.51
C ALA A 345 20.92 7.50 -6.74
N SER A 346 21.24 7.87 -5.50
CA SER A 346 22.10 7.05 -4.62
C SER A 346 21.46 5.72 -4.21
N GLU A 347 20.14 5.63 -4.26
CA GLU A 347 19.33 4.45 -3.94
C GLU A 347 18.28 4.25 -5.05
N PRO A 348 18.64 3.70 -6.22
CA PRO A 348 17.75 3.67 -7.40
C PRO A 348 16.40 3.01 -7.15
N LEU A 349 16.32 1.96 -6.33
CA LEU A 349 15.04 1.30 -6.04
C LEU A 349 14.15 2.11 -5.08
N GLN A 350 14.73 2.95 -4.22
CA GLN A 350 13.99 3.93 -3.43
C GLN A 350 13.41 5.02 -4.35
N GLU A 351 14.21 5.53 -5.28
CA GLU A 351 13.75 6.58 -6.21
C GLU A 351 12.71 6.05 -7.19
N LEU A 352 12.87 4.83 -7.69
CA LEU A 352 11.88 4.13 -8.51
C LEU A 352 10.51 4.07 -7.81
N ILE A 353 10.45 3.69 -6.52
CA ILE A 353 9.18 3.61 -5.79
C ILE A 353 8.61 5.00 -5.47
N ASN A 354 9.45 6.00 -5.20
CA ASN A 354 9.04 7.40 -5.04
C ASN A 354 8.40 7.96 -6.32
N LYS A 355 9.06 7.79 -7.48
CA LYS A 355 8.54 8.21 -8.80
C LYS A 355 7.27 7.45 -9.17
N THR A 356 7.19 6.16 -8.81
CA THR A 356 5.96 5.38 -8.96
C THR A 356 4.83 5.96 -8.10
N TYR A 357 5.09 6.35 -6.85
CA TYR A 357 4.09 7.00 -6.00
C TYR A 357 3.56 8.30 -6.63
N VAL A 358 4.44 9.17 -7.14
CA VAL A 358 4.03 10.40 -7.85
C VAL A 358 3.12 10.07 -9.03
N ALA A 359 3.46 9.07 -9.86
CA ALA A 359 2.62 8.65 -10.99
C ALA A 359 1.25 8.09 -10.56
N VAL A 360 1.19 7.36 -9.44
CA VAL A 360 -0.05 6.82 -8.85
C VAL A 360 -0.91 7.95 -8.25
N GLU A 361 -0.29 8.91 -7.57
CA GLU A 361 -0.94 10.11 -7.00
C GLU A 361 -1.55 11.00 -8.09
N GLU A 362 -0.77 11.34 -9.13
CA GLU A 362 -1.26 12.07 -10.31
C GLU A 362 -2.49 11.40 -10.95
N GLN A 363 -2.50 10.08 -11.01
CA GLN A 363 -3.60 9.31 -11.58
C GLN A 363 -4.81 9.31 -10.63
N MET A 364 -4.60 9.14 -9.33
CA MET A 364 -5.65 9.20 -8.31
C MET A 364 -6.34 10.57 -8.31
N LEU A 365 -5.56 11.65 -8.23
CA LEU A 365 -6.06 13.03 -8.25
C LEU A 365 -6.81 13.39 -9.54
N ARG A 366 -6.55 12.70 -10.66
CA ARG A 366 -7.26 12.90 -11.94
C ARG A 366 -8.61 12.20 -12.01
N ILE A 367 -8.80 11.08 -11.31
CA ILE A 367 -10.03 10.28 -11.42
C ILE A 367 -11.07 10.60 -10.34
N VAL A 368 -10.64 11.15 -9.20
CA VAL A 368 -11.54 11.50 -8.09
C VAL A 368 -12.25 12.83 -8.34
N HIS A 369 -13.54 12.89 -7.97
CA HIS A 369 -14.39 14.08 -8.09
C HIS A 369 -15.42 14.13 -6.96
N HIS A 370 -16.04 15.29 -6.71
CA HIS A 370 -17.01 15.52 -5.62
C HIS A 370 -18.48 15.48 -6.07
N GLU A 371 -18.82 14.56 -6.98
CA GLU A 371 -20.18 14.42 -7.53
C GLU A 371 -20.97 13.29 -6.83
N PHE A 372 -20.73 13.10 -5.53
CA PHE A 372 -21.38 12.10 -4.66
C PHE A 372 -22.19 12.72 -3.51
N GLY A 373 -22.57 13.99 -3.64
CA GLY A 373 -23.26 14.78 -2.60
C GLY A 373 -22.35 15.83 -1.98
N ASP A 374 -22.71 16.29 -0.77
CA ASP A 374 -21.95 17.31 -0.03
C ASP A 374 -20.93 16.70 0.96
N GLY A 375 -20.72 15.39 0.85
CA GLY A 375 -19.77 14.61 1.63
C GLY A 375 -18.31 15.02 1.43
N GLN A 376 -17.44 14.42 2.27
CA GLN A 376 -16.00 14.66 2.21
C GLN A 376 -15.27 13.48 1.56
N LEU A 377 -14.27 13.79 0.74
CA LEU A 377 -13.31 12.87 0.16
C LEU A 377 -12.02 12.92 0.98
N PHE A 378 -11.69 11.80 1.63
CA PHE A 378 -10.44 11.57 2.34
C PHE A 378 -9.50 10.70 1.49
N LEU A 379 -8.28 11.17 1.29
CA LEU A 379 -7.23 10.50 0.53
C LEU A 379 -6.03 10.26 1.46
N LEU A 380 -5.70 8.99 1.73
CA LEU A 380 -4.50 8.56 2.45
C LEU A 380 -3.54 7.90 1.46
N GLY A 381 -2.58 8.67 0.97
CA GLY A 381 -1.57 8.27 -0.01
C GLY A 381 -0.22 8.00 0.64
N GLY A 382 0.51 7.01 0.14
CA GLY A 382 1.86 6.71 0.61
C GLY A 382 2.52 5.54 -0.11
N ILE A 383 3.58 5.02 0.47
CA ILE A 383 4.28 3.81 -0.01
C ILE A 383 4.08 2.69 1.00
N GLN A 384 3.57 1.54 0.55
CA GLN A 384 3.42 0.33 1.37
C GLN A 384 4.74 -0.45 1.39
N ILE A 385 5.22 -0.82 2.57
CA ILE A 385 6.57 -1.36 2.79
C ILE A 385 6.44 -2.74 3.44
N ASN A 386 6.57 -3.79 2.63
CA ASN A 386 6.41 -5.16 3.11
C ASN A 386 7.73 -5.63 3.78
N LEU A 387 7.66 -6.08 5.03
CA LEU A 387 8.81 -6.45 5.85
C LEU A 387 8.81 -7.95 6.18
N PRO A 388 9.98 -8.57 6.46
CA PRO A 388 10.05 -9.99 6.78
C PRO A 388 9.37 -10.27 8.12
N LYS A 389 8.84 -11.48 8.28
CA LYS A 389 8.29 -11.92 9.57
C LYS A 389 9.41 -11.95 10.63
N PRO A 390 9.13 -11.53 11.88
CA PRO A 390 7.82 -11.33 12.48
C PRO A 390 7.27 -9.89 12.40
N PHE A 391 7.92 -8.98 11.67
CA PHE A 391 7.59 -7.55 11.71
C PHE A 391 6.24 -7.24 11.03
N GLU A 392 5.62 -6.14 11.45
CA GLU A 392 4.45 -5.61 10.75
C GLU A 392 4.89 -4.92 9.46
N GLU A 393 4.07 -5.03 8.42
CA GLU A 393 4.13 -4.13 7.28
C GLU A 393 4.17 -2.66 7.75
N HIS A 394 5.00 -1.87 7.10
CA HIS A 394 5.04 -0.43 7.29
C HIS A 394 4.35 0.29 6.14
N PHE A 395 4.00 1.54 6.37
CA PHE A 395 3.53 2.45 5.34
C PHE A 395 4.19 3.79 5.58
N LEU A 396 4.60 4.48 4.52
CA LEU A 396 5.10 5.84 4.54
C LEU A 396 4.00 6.78 4.04
N PRO A 397 3.20 7.40 4.92
CA PRO A 397 2.26 8.45 4.53
C PRO A 397 3.00 9.62 3.85
N LEU A 398 2.60 9.92 2.62
CA LEU A 398 3.07 11.05 1.81
C LEU A 398 1.94 12.04 1.47
N MET A 399 0.68 11.59 1.54
CA MET A 399 -0.51 12.44 1.51
C MET A 399 -1.49 11.98 2.59
N PHE A 400 -2.06 12.91 3.35
CA PHE A 400 -3.35 12.69 3.98
C PHE A 400 -4.20 13.95 3.82
N ARG A 401 -5.19 13.94 2.92
CA ARG A 401 -5.96 15.13 2.54
C ARG A 401 -7.46 14.89 2.70
N VAL A 402 -8.18 15.89 3.23
CA VAL A 402 -9.65 15.96 3.14
C VAL A 402 -10.05 17.04 2.14
N SER A 403 -11.08 16.79 1.33
CA SER A 403 -11.65 17.77 0.39
C SER A 403 -13.16 17.57 0.26
N SER A 404 -13.88 18.56 -0.26
CA SER A 404 -15.32 18.45 -0.55
C SER A 404 -15.69 19.34 -1.74
N ARG A 405 -16.94 19.26 -2.20
CA ARG A 405 -17.47 20.18 -3.22
C ARG A 405 -17.31 21.66 -2.83
N ALA A 406 -17.48 21.98 -1.55
CA ALA A 406 -17.31 23.34 -1.02
C ALA A 406 -15.85 23.75 -0.81
N ASN A 407 -14.92 22.80 -0.66
CA ASN A 407 -13.48 23.05 -0.63
C ASN A 407 -12.72 21.98 -1.47
N PRO A 408 -12.63 22.14 -2.80
CA PRO A 408 -11.97 21.16 -3.67
C PRO A 408 -10.44 21.12 -3.51
N GLN A 409 -9.83 22.24 -3.14
CA GLN A 409 -8.39 22.31 -2.80
C GLN A 409 -8.10 21.43 -1.58
N GLY A 410 -9.01 21.45 -0.61
CA GLY A 410 -8.99 20.60 0.57
C GLY A 410 -8.17 21.18 1.71
N LYS A 411 -7.86 20.30 2.68
CA LYS A 411 -7.00 20.56 3.83
C LYS A 411 -6.06 19.37 4.00
N ASP A 412 -4.79 19.67 4.25
CA ASP A 412 -3.79 18.69 4.66
C ASP A 412 -4.00 18.26 6.13
N LEU A 413 -3.90 16.95 6.36
CA LEU A 413 -4.03 16.23 7.63
C LEU A 413 -2.78 15.38 7.92
N LEU A 414 -1.79 15.38 7.03
CA LEU A 414 -0.54 14.63 7.19
C LEU A 414 0.25 15.08 8.43
N PRO A 415 0.37 16.39 8.76
CA PRO A 415 1.04 16.82 9.99
C PRO A 415 0.36 16.28 11.24
N GLU A 416 -0.98 16.22 11.27
CA GLU A 416 -1.77 15.65 12.36
C GLU A 416 -1.56 14.14 12.53
N LEU A 417 -1.28 13.40 11.46
CA LEU A 417 -0.96 11.97 11.53
C LEU A 417 0.40 11.73 12.23
N TYR A 418 1.37 12.62 12.03
CA TYR A 418 2.69 12.51 12.64
C TYR A 418 2.77 13.06 14.07
N LYS A 419 1.92 14.03 14.45
CA LYS A 419 1.81 14.52 15.84
C LYS A 419 1.62 13.35 16.81
N SER A 420 2.63 13.12 17.65
CA SER A 420 2.47 12.29 18.85
C SER A 420 1.37 12.91 19.72
N GLY A 421 0.57 12.08 20.39
CA GLY A 421 -0.71 12.48 21.01
C GLY A 421 -0.64 13.46 22.20
N GLY A 422 0.47 14.18 22.40
CA GLY A 422 0.70 15.13 23.48
C GLY A 422 -0.08 16.44 23.41
N ASP A 423 -0.58 16.85 22.23
CA ASP A 423 -1.38 18.08 22.08
C ASP A 423 -2.89 17.81 21.83
N VAL A 424 -3.33 16.57 22.05
CA VAL A 424 -4.75 16.32 22.38
C VAL A 424 -4.94 16.70 23.84
N ARG A 425 -5.20 18.00 24.10
CA ARG A 425 -5.29 18.60 25.45
C ARG A 425 -6.46 18.12 26.34
N LYS A 426 -6.95 16.90 26.14
CA LYS A 426 -7.87 16.17 27.02
C LYS A 426 -7.47 14.68 27.12
N GLY A 427 -6.48 14.41 27.96
CA GLY A 427 -6.36 13.19 28.77
C GLY A 427 -6.41 11.85 28.05
N ILE A 428 -5.28 11.44 27.44
CA ILE A 428 -4.97 10.01 27.24
C ILE A 428 -3.64 9.72 27.95
N ASN A 429 -3.72 9.08 29.12
CA ASN A 429 -2.55 8.51 29.77
C ASN A 429 -2.04 7.34 28.91
N LEU A 430 -0.96 7.57 28.16
CA LEU A 430 -0.40 6.61 27.22
C LEU A 430 0.17 5.37 27.93
N GLY A 431 0.77 5.53 29.10
CA GLY A 431 1.23 4.41 29.95
C GLY A 431 0.07 3.50 30.32
N GLY A 432 -1.00 4.06 30.86
CA GLY A 432 -2.22 3.32 31.18
C GLY A 432 -2.95 2.73 29.95
N ALA A 433 -2.71 3.24 28.74
CA ALA A 433 -3.21 2.62 27.50
C ALA A 433 -2.37 1.40 27.09
N ILE A 434 -1.04 1.48 27.24
CA ILE A 434 -0.11 0.38 26.98
C ILE A 434 -0.32 -0.76 27.99
N GLU A 435 -0.42 -0.46 29.28
CA GLU A 435 -0.72 -1.45 30.33
C GLU A 435 -2.02 -2.21 30.06
N ARG A 436 -3.09 -1.51 29.70
CA ARG A 436 -4.38 -2.14 29.33
C ARG A 436 -4.27 -3.01 28.09
N TYR A 437 -3.47 -2.62 27.10
CA TYR A 437 -3.22 -3.43 25.91
C TYR A 437 -2.43 -4.71 26.23
N LEU A 438 -1.37 -4.60 27.03
CA LEU A 438 -0.58 -5.75 27.48
C LEU A 438 -1.42 -6.71 28.33
N ALA A 439 -2.23 -6.19 29.26
CA ALA A 439 -3.15 -7.00 30.07
C ALA A 439 -4.21 -7.73 29.22
N GLN A 440 -4.70 -7.12 28.13
CA GLN A 440 -5.62 -7.78 27.19
C GLN A 440 -4.94 -8.91 26.38
N GLN A 441 -3.67 -8.75 26.02
CA GLN A 441 -2.92 -9.81 25.32
C GLN A 441 -2.59 -10.98 26.26
N ASP A 442 -2.20 -10.69 27.50
CA ASP A 442 -1.93 -11.72 28.52
C ASP A 442 -3.22 -12.46 28.94
N GLY A 443 -4.35 -11.74 29.04
CA GLY A 443 -5.67 -12.36 29.25
C GLY A 443 -6.04 -13.34 28.12
N LYS A 444 -5.79 -12.97 26.86
CA LYS A 444 -6.00 -13.86 25.70
C LYS A 444 -5.03 -15.04 25.65
N ARG A 445 -3.79 -14.87 26.16
CA ARG A 445 -2.82 -15.97 26.33
C ARG A 445 -3.19 -16.95 27.43
N ARG A 446 -3.78 -16.47 28.55
CA ARG A 446 -4.25 -17.33 29.67
C ARG A 446 -5.60 -18.01 29.42
N GLN A 447 -6.36 -17.59 28.42
CA GLN A 447 -7.62 -18.21 27.99
C GLN A 447 -7.47 -19.30 26.92
N ARG A 448 -6.28 -19.45 26.33
CA ARG A 448 -5.92 -20.56 25.42
C ARG A 448 -5.23 -21.66 26.21
#